data_AF-J3NCL5-F1
#
_entry.id   AF-J3NCL5-F1
#
_cell.length_a   1.000
_cell.length_b   1.000
_cell.length_c   1.000
_cell.angle_alpha   90.00
_cell.angle_beta   90.00
_cell.angle_gamma   90.00
#
_symmetry.space_group_name_H-M   'P 1'
#
loop_
_entity.id
_entity.type
_entity.pdbx_description
1 polymer ?
#
loop_
_entity_poly.entity_id
_entity_poly.type
_entity_poly.pdbx_seq_one_letter_code
_entity_poly.pdbx_strand_id
1 'polypeptide(L)'
;VGKDVILFTILRSELPAARGTVISINPNTMVGGQPLGNEYCEVVVNVVMKRDAMLPRSYGDMKTMASALKMSIAWPYNKVIN
;
A
#
# COMPACT_ATOMS: atom_id res chain seq x y z
N VAL A 1 8.36 -6.39 -10.08
CA VAL A 1 6.90 -6.70 -10.09
C VAL A 1 6.73 -8.17 -9.73
N GLY A 2 5.65 -8.54 -9.04
CA GLY A 2 5.38 -9.91 -8.61
C GLY A 2 6.09 -10.34 -7.32
N LYS A 3 6.61 -9.39 -6.53
CA LYS A 3 7.28 -9.67 -5.25
C LYS A 3 6.30 -9.58 -4.10
N ASP A 4 6.27 -10.61 -3.24
CA ASP A 4 5.55 -10.58 -1.98
C ASP A 4 6.32 -9.74 -0.96
N VAL A 5 5.61 -8.83 -0.30
CA VAL A 5 6.19 -7.84 0.60
C VAL A 5 5.35 -7.65 1.86
N ILE A 6 5.98 -7.15 2.92
CA ILE A 6 5.31 -6.67 4.13
C ILE A 6 5.24 -5.15 4.08
N LEU A 7 4.04 -4.62 4.26
CA LEU A 7 3.76 -3.20 4.37
C LEU A 7 3.80 -2.80 5.84
N PHE A 8 4.53 -1.73 6.17
CA PHE A 8 4.61 -1.21 7.53
C PHE A 8 3.75 0.05 7.71
N THR A 9 3.21 0.23 8.92
CA THR A 9 2.42 1.41 9.27
C THR A 9 3.20 2.70 9.07
N ILE A 10 2.51 3.74 8.56
CA ILE A 10 3.10 5.04 8.28
C ILE A 10 3.32 5.86 9.56
N LEU A 11 2.39 5.76 10.51
CA LEU A 11 2.32 6.62 11.69
C LEU A 11 2.61 5.85 12.99
N ARG A 12 3.24 6.56 13.94
CA ARG A 12 3.40 6.23 15.37
C ARG A 12 4.27 5.01 15.74
N SER A 13 4.38 3.99 14.89
CA SER A 13 5.25 2.83 15.12
C SER A 13 5.52 2.10 13.80
N GLU A 14 6.64 1.39 13.68
CA GLU A 14 6.93 0.53 12.51
C GLU A 14 6.37 -0.88 12.76
N LEU A 15 5.05 -1.02 12.65
CA LEU A 15 4.37 -2.30 12.83
C LEU A 15 3.93 -2.86 11.47
N PRO A 16 3.96 -4.19 11.28
CA PRO A 16 3.38 -4.82 10.09
C PRO A 16 1.89 -4.49 9.95
N ALA A 17 1.52 -3.84 8.85
CA ALA A 17 0.15 -3.47 8.53
C ALA A 17 -0.53 -4.53 7.64
N ALA A 18 0.19 -5.06 6.66
CA ALA A 18 -0.33 -6.02 5.71
C ALA A 18 0.79 -6.80 4.99
N ARG A 19 0.41 -7.90 4.33
CA ARG A 19 1.18 -8.50 3.23
C ARG A 19 0.51 -8.17 1.90
N GLY A 20 1.33 -7.95 0.88
CA GLY A 20 0.83 -7.68 -0.46
C GLY A 20 1.83 -8.06 -1.54
N THR A 21 1.44 -7.85 -2.79
CA THR A 21 2.29 -8.11 -3.96
C THR A 21 2.48 -6.80 -4.73
N VAL A 22 3.74 -6.43 -5.00
CA VAL A 22 4.04 -5.23 -5.81
C VAL A 22 3.69 -5.50 -7.28
N ILE A 23 2.73 -4.76 -7.82
CA ILE A 23 2.26 -4.93 -9.21
C ILE A 23 2.77 -3.85 -10.16
N SER A 24 3.14 -2.66 -9.68
CA SER A 24 3.77 -1.62 -10.49
C SER A 24 4.77 -0.77 -9.70
N ILE A 25 5.78 -0.28 -10.41
CA ILE A 25 6.75 0.72 -9.94
C ILE A 25 6.87 1.88 -10.93
N ASN A 26 6.05 1.91 -11.99
CA ASN A 26 6.07 2.97 -12.98
C ASN A 26 5.41 4.23 -12.40
N PRO A 27 6.12 5.38 -12.30
CA PRO A 27 5.60 6.62 -11.71
C PRO A 27 4.32 7.15 -12.35
N ASN A 28 4.08 6.81 -13.63
CA ASN A 28 2.90 7.24 -14.38
C ASN A 28 1.70 6.30 -14.21
N THR A 29 1.84 5.21 -13.46
CA THR A 29 0.71 4.30 -13.16
C THR A 29 -0.34 5.05 -12.36
N MET A 30 -1.60 4.97 -12.79
CA MET A 30 -2.71 5.62 -12.11
C MET A 30 -3.26 4.69 -11.03
N VAL A 31 -3.15 5.09 -9.76
CA VAL A 31 -3.72 4.35 -8.63
C VAL A 31 -4.73 5.25 -7.93
N GLY A 32 -6.00 4.82 -7.95
CA GLY A 32 -7.14 5.57 -7.41
C GLY A 32 -7.23 7.01 -7.92
N GLY A 33 -7.02 7.20 -9.22
CA GLY A 33 -7.19 8.49 -9.90
C GLY A 33 -6.00 9.44 -9.82
N GLN A 34 -4.88 9.03 -9.21
CA GLN A 34 -3.65 9.84 -9.13
C GLN A 34 -2.43 9.07 -9.65
N PRO A 35 -1.45 9.74 -10.28
CA PRO A 35 -0.18 9.11 -10.62
C PRO A 35 0.54 8.59 -9.37
N LEU A 36 1.22 7.45 -9.52
CA LEU A 36 1.96 6.80 -8.46
C LEU A 36 3.11 7.67 -7.95
N GLY A 37 3.84 8.32 -8.85
CA GLY A 37 5.03 9.10 -8.54
C GLY A 37 6.26 8.25 -8.20
N ASN A 38 7.38 8.91 -7.93
CA ASN A 38 8.69 8.25 -7.79
C ASN A 38 8.90 7.60 -6.40
N GLU A 39 8.08 7.96 -5.41
CA GLU A 39 8.27 7.54 -4.01
C GLU A 39 7.40 6.34 -3.60
N TYR A 40 6.53 5.87 -4.51
CA TYR A 40 5.54 4.85 -4.21
C TYR A 40 5.63 3.68 -5.19
N CYS A 41 5.21 2.50 -4.73
CA CYS A 41 4.88 1.35 -5.56
C CYS A 41 3.39 1.05 -5.46
N GLU A 42 2.83 0.44 -6.50
CA GLU A 42 1.48 -0.10 -6.45
C GLU A 42 1.52 -1.52 -5.88
N VAL A 43 0.72 -1.77 -4.87
CA VAL A 43 0.65 -3.05 -4.15
C VAL A 43 -0.78 -3.54 -4.08
N VAL A 44 -1.01 -4.80 -4.41
CA VAL A 44 -2.27 -5.50 -4.10
C VAL A 44 -2.21 -6.04 -2.68
N VAL A 45 -3.17 -5.68 -1.83
CA VAL A 45 -3.21 -6.13 -0.44
C VAL A 45 -3.79 -7.55 -0.37
N ASN A 46 -2.96 -8.51 0.02
CA ASN A 46 -3.35 -9.93 0.07
C ASN A 46 -3.89 -10.34 1.44
N VAL A 47 -3.29 -9.83 2.52
CA VAL A 47 -3.60 -10.13 3.92
C VAL A 47 -3.49 -8.86 4.76
N VAL A 48 -4.49 -8.59 5.61
CA VAL A 48 -4.48 -7.46 6.55
C VAL A 48 -4.04 -7.95 7.93
N MET A 49 -3.01 -7.32 8.49
CA MET A 49 -2.49 -7.63 9.84
C MET A 49 -2.94 -6.57 10.86
N LYS A 50 -2.99 -5.30 10.47
CA LYS A 50 -3.45 -4.19 11.31
C LYS A 50 -4.58 -3.44 10.64
N ARG A 51 -5.83 -3.75 11.03
CA ARG A 51 -7.07 -3.29 10.39
C ARG A 51 -7.26 -1.77 10.43
N ASP A 52 -6.85 -1.15 11.53
CA ASP A 52 -6.96 0.28 11.81
C ASP A 52 -5.82 1.10 11.21
N ALA A 53 -4.84 0.47 10.56
CA ALA A 53 -3.75 1.19 9.90
C ALA A 53 -4.31 2.08 8.79
N MET A 54 -3.98 3.36 8.84
CA MET A 54 -4.39 4.35 7.83
C MET A 54 -3.62 4.15 6.54
N LEU A 55 -4.30 4.33 5.41
CA LEU A 55 -3.65 4.38 4.11
C LEU A 55 -2.89 5.72 3.96
N PRO A 56 -1.67 5.72 3.38
CA PRO A 56 -0.92 6.94 3.12
C PRO A 56 -1.61 7.86 2.11
N ARG A 57 -2.43 7.28 1.21
CA ARG A 57 -3.33 8.01 0.32
C ARG A 57 -4.75 7.50 0.53
N SER A 58 -5.70 8.41 0.62
CA SER A 58 -7.13 8.10 0.64
C SER A 58 -7.63 7.87 -0.78
N TYR A 59 -8.44 6.83 -0.98
CA TYR A 59 -9.07 6.54 -2.27
C TYR A 59 -10.59 6.54 -2.11
N GLY A 60 -11.20 7.71 -2.27
CA GLY A 60 -12.61 7.90 -1.90
C GLY A 60 -12.86 7.55 -0.43
N ASP A 61 -13.76 6.60 -0.19
CA ASP A 61 -14.10 6.12 1.16
C ASP A 61 -13.09 5.11 1.73
N MET A 62 -12.15 4.61 0.91
CA MET A 62 -11.12 3.68 1.33
C MET A 62 -10.00 4.43 2.07
N LYS A 63 -9.98 4.31 3.40
CA LYS A 63 -9.08 5.05 4.31
C LYS A 63 -8.21 4.16 5.19
N THR A 64 -8.58 2.89 5.37
CA THR A 64 -7.90 1.95 6.26
C THR A 64 -7.40 0.72 5.52
N MET A 65 -6.42 0.03 6.09
CA MET A 65 -5.90 -1.23 5.55
C MET A 65 -6.98 -2.31 5.52
N ALA A 66 -7.95 -2.29 6.45
CA ALA A 66 -9.11 -3.17 6.39
C ALA A 66 -9.94 -2.95 5.12
N SER A 67 -10.18 -1.69 4.74
CA SER A 67 -10.92 -1.37 3.51
C SER A 67 -10.12 -1.66 2.23
N ALA A 68 -8.80 -1.84 2.33
CA ALA A 68 -7.92 -2.09 1.19
C ALA A 68 -7.72 -3.58 0.86
N LEU A 69 -8.29 -4.51 1.62
CA LEU A 69 -8.13 -5.94 1.36
C LEU A 69 -8.59 -6.30 -0.06
N LYS A 70 -7.71 -6.96 -0.83
CA LYS A 70 -7.87 -7.32 -2.26
C LYS A 70 -7.92 -6.15 -3.24
N MET A 71 -7.65 -4.92 -2.78
CA MET A 71 -7.55 -3.74 -3.64
C MET A 71 -6.08 -3.43 -3.94
N SER A 72 -5.82 -2.67 -5.02
CA SER A 72 -4.51 -2.08 -5.27
C SER A 72 -4.42 -0.69 -4.63
N ILE A 73 -3.28 -0.40 -4.00
CA ILE A 73 -2.99 0.86 -3.33
C ILE A 73 -1.55 1.29 -3.61
N ALA A 74 -1.31 2.60 -3.64
CA ALA A 74 0.04 3.15 -3.56
C ALA A 74 0.59 3.02 -2.14
N TRP A 75 1.80 2.49 -1.99
CA TRP A 75 2.52 2.42 -0.72
C TRP A 75 3.95 2.98 -0.86
N PRO A 76 4.47 3.74 0.14
CA PRO A 76 5.82 4.31 0.07
C PRO A 76 6.91 3.23 0.07
N TYR A 77 7.93 3.37 -0.78
CA TYR A 77 9.03 2.39 -0.87
C TYR A 77 9.73 2.15 0.47
N ASN A 78 9.96 3.21 1.24
CA ASN A 78 10.61 3.13 2.54
C ASN A 78 9.76 2.44 3.64
N LYS A 79 8.53 2.02 3.32
CA LYS A 79 7.62 1.27 4.20
C LYS A 79 7.23 -0.08 3.61
N VAL A 80 8.00 -0.57 2.64
CA VAL A 80 7.88 -1.89 2.03
C VAL A 80 9.15 -2.68 2.31
N ILE A 81 9.02 -3.84 2.96
CA ILE A 81 10.14 -4.75 3.21
C ILE A 81 9.85 -6.08 2.53
N ASN A 82 10.88 -6.67 1.91
CA ASN A 82 10.82 -7.94 1.18
C ASN A 82 11.23 -9.13 2.07
#